data_AF-A5LID7-F1
#
_entry.id   AF-A5LID7-F1
#
_cell.length_a   1.000
_cell.length_b   1.000
_cell.length_c   1.000
_cell.angle_alpha   90.00
_cell.angle_beta   90.00
_cell.angle_gamma   90.00
#
_symmetry.space_group_name_H-M   'P 1'
#
loop_
_entity.id
_entity.type
_entity.pdbx_description
1 polymer ?
#
loop_
_entity_poly.entity_id
_entity_poly.type
_entity_poly.pdbx_seq_one_letter_code
_entity_poly.pdbx_strand_id
1 'polypeptide(L)'
;SSGRPGRYRGRHSCGGAIIYNDIIITAAHCIVGSDPKDYEVRVGSSYNQKGGFVYEVADLMWHPDFNYAQMDSDIALLWLANPIRFTETVAPVVMFNANDEIVDGDITLVTGWGHMTEGGGYPAVLQKVLVPIVNEDICNDAYMPLYKITPRMLCAGVPRPRPR
;
A
#
# COMPACT_ATOMS: atom_id res chain seq x y z
N SER A 1 -23.42 2.79 -31.06
CA SER A 1 -22.04 3.20 -30.74
C SER A 1 -22.06 4.13 -29.54
N SER A 2 -22.08 3.57 -28.33
CA SER A 2 -22.20 4.33 -27.08
C SER A 2 -20.89 4.24 -26.28
N GLY A 3 -20.01 5.22 -26.48
CA GLY A 3 -18.88 5.43 -25.59
C GLY A 3 -19.38 5.89 -24.23
N ARG A 4 -19.12 5.12 -23.17
CA ARG A 4 -19.33 5.54 -21.78
C ARG A 4 -18.15 6.45 -21.37
N PRO A 5 -18.38 7.69 -20.95
CA PRO A 5 -17.33 8.53 -20.37
C PRO A 5 -17.15 8.13 -18.90
N GLY A 6 -16.28 7.15 -18.65
CA GLY A 6 -15.86 6.77 -17.31
C GLY A 6 -14.34 6.79 -17.24
N ARG A 7 -13.76 7.91 -16.82
CA ARG A 7 -12.33 7.97 -16.46
C ARG A 7 -12.19 8.75 -15.16
N TYR A 8 -11.99 8.02 -14.06
CA TYR A 8 -11.62 8.53 -12.73
C TYR A 8 -10.18 9.09 -12.71
N ARG A 9 -9.79 9.85 -13.73
CA ARG A 9 -8.46 10.47 -13.77
C ARG A 9 -8.35 11.47 -12.61
N GLY A 10 -7.42 11.21 -11.69
CA GLY A 10 -7.09 12.13 -10.59
C GLY A 10 -7.61 11.79 -9.20
N ARG A 11 -8.31 10.66 -8.99
CA ARG A 11 -8.67 10.20 -7.64
C ARG A 11 -7.64 9.21 -7.11
N HIS A 12 -7.21 9.40 -5.85
CA HIS A 12 -6.35 8.44 -5.16
C HIS A 12 -7.06 7.08 -5.01
N SER A 13 -6.37 6.02 -5.42
CA SER A 13 -6.88 4.63 -5.36
C SER A 13 -6.16 3.82 -4.30
N CYS A 14 -4.82 3.77 -4.33
CA CYS A 14 -3.99 3.03 -3.39
C CYS A 14 -2.71 3.79 -3.05
N GLY A 15 -2.08 3.38 -1.95
CA GLY A 15 -0.70 3.76 -1.64
C GLY A 15 0.33 2.90 -2.37
N GLY A 16 1.59 3.29 -2.24
CA GLY A 16 2.74 2.55 -2.73
C GLY A 16 4.04 3.19 -2.23
N ALA A 17 5.16 2.49 -2.39
CA ALA A 17 6.47 2.99 -2.00
C ALA A 17 7.45 2.94 -3.17
N ILE A 18 8.33 3.94 -3.25
CA ILE A 18 9.41 3.96 -4.23
C ILE A 18 10.47 2.97 -3.74
N ILE A 19 10.81 1.94 -4.53
CA ILE A 19 11.89 1.00 -4.19
C ILE A 19 13.08 1.12 -5.15
N TYR A 20 12.85 1.70 -6.33
CA TYR A 20 13.87 2.08 -7.28
C TYR A 20 13.45 3.34 -8.02
N ASN A 21 14.31 3.95 -8.83
CA ASN A 21 13.99 5.21 -9.49
C ASN A 21 12.84 5.08 -10.51
N ASP A 22 12.54 3.90 -11.04
CA ASP A 22 11.43 3.64 -11.94
C ASP A 22 10.49 2.53 -11.46
N ILE A 23 10.63 2.06 -10.20
CA ILE A 23 9.82 0.97 -9.64
C ILE A 23 9.12 1.40 -8.36
N ILE A 24 7.80 1.23 -8.35
CA ILE A 24 6.94 1.38 -7.18
C ILE A 24 6.43 0.02 -6.73
N ILE A 25 6.54 -0.29 -5.44
CA ILE A 25 5.89 -1.44 -4.82
C ILE A 25 4.50 -1.04 -4.28
N THR A 26 3.51 -1.90 -4.47
CA THR A 26 2.14 -1.74 -3.97
C THR A 26 1.51 -3.11 -3.71
N ALA A 27 0.22 -3.14 -3.40
CA ALA A 27 -0.55 -4.36 -3.22
C ALA A 27 -1.11 -4.88 -4.55
N ALA A 28 -1.18 -6.21 -4.71
CA ALA A 28 -1.73 -6.84 -5.92
C ALA A 28 -3.20 -6.51 -6.11
N HIS A 29 -4.00 -6.50 -5.03
CA HIS A 29 -5.43 -6.21 -5.10
C HIS A 29 -5.74 -4.81 -5.65
N CYS A 30 -4.77 -3.89 -5.64
CA CYS A 30 -4.91 -2.54 -6.17
C CYS A 30 -4.87 -2.48 -7.69
N ILE A 31 -4.19 -3.41 -8.36
CA ILE A 31 -3.85 -3.31 -9.79
C ILE A 31 -4.23 -4.53 -10.63
N VAL A 32 -4.50 -5.67 -10.00
CA VAL A 32 -4.75 -6.91 -10.73
C VAL A 32 -5.98 -6.78 -11.65
N GLY A 33 -5.80 -7.20 -12.91
CA GLY A 33 -6.85 -7.10 -13.94
C GLY A 33 -7.02 -5.70 -14.56
N SER A 34 -6.18 -4.73 -14.22
CA SER A 34 -6.22 -3.37 -14.77
C SER A 34 -5.14 -3.13 -15.85
N ASP A 35 -5.26 -2.05 -16.63
CA ASP A 35 -4.27 -1.62 -17.62
C ASP A 35 -3.31 -0.56 -17.03
N PRO A 36 -2.00 -0.55 -17.37
CA PRO A 36 -1.08 0.48 -16.93
C PRO A 36 -1.59 1.92 -17.13
N LYS A 37 -2.33 2.18 -18.22
CA LYS A 37 -2.87 3.52 -18.57
C LYS A 37 -3.97 4.02 -17.63
N ASP A 38 -4.47 3.14 -16.76
CA ASP A 38 -5.45 3.50 -15.74
C ASP A 38 -4.79 4.09 -14.48
N TYR A 39 -3.45 4.00 -14.36
CA TYR A 39 -2.70 4.46 -13.21
C TYR A 39 -1.73 5.60 -13.53
N GLU A 40 -1.61 6.48 -12.55
CA GLU A 40 -0.57 7.49 -12.45
C GLU A 40 -0.02 7.44 -11.02
N VAL A 41 1.29 7.64 -10.86
CA VAL A 41 1.94 7.69 -9.54
C VAL A 41 2.30 9.12 -9.20
N ARG A 42 1.83 9.61 -8.05
CA ARG A 42 2.21 10.92 -7.50
C ARG A 42 3.25 10.75 -6.40
N VAL A 43 4.38 11.44 -6.52
CA VAL A 43 5.46 11.48 -5.52
C VAL A 43 5.76 12.92 -5.09
N GLY A 44 6.40 13.09 -3.93
CA GLY A 44 6.84 14.41 -3.45
C GLY A 44 5.71 15.35 -3.02
N SER A 45 4.54 14.80 -2.65
CA SER A 45 3.42 15.57 -2.11
C SER A 45 2.77 14.85 -0.95
N SER A 46 2.40 15.59 0.09
CA SER A 46 1.52 15.10 1.16
C SER A 46 0.04 15.22 0.79
N TYR A 47 -0.31 15.82 -0.35
CA TYR A 47 -1.69 15.92 -0.80
C TYR A 47 -2.01 14.85 -1.86
N ASN A 48 -3.13 14.15 -1.69
CA ASN A 48 -3.51 13.04 -2.58
C ASN A 48 -3.97 13.47 -3.98
N GLN A 49 -4.31 14.75 -4.19
CA GLN A 49 -4.87 15.27 -5.45
C GLN A 49 -4.11 16.47 -6.03
N LYS A 50 -3.04 16.95 -5.38
CA LYS A 50 -2.29 18.13 -5.84
C LYS A 50 -0.83 18.11 -5.42
N GLY A 51 0.00 18.95 -6.08
CA GLY A 51 1.42 19.10 -5.79
C GLY A 51 2.26 17.88 -6.16
N GLY A 52 3.58 17.97 -5.95
CA GLY A 52 4.51 16.91 -6.29
C GLY A 52 4.63 16.66 -7.80
N PHE A 53 5.09 15.47 -8.15
CA PHE A 53 5.34 15.04 -9.53
C PHE A 53 4.48 13.83 -9.86
N VAL A 54 3.95 13.79 -11.08
CA VAL A 54 3.10 12.69 -11.55
C VAL A 54 3.83 11.95 -12.66
N TYR A 55 3.87 10.63 -12.53
CA TYR A 55 4.51 9.72 -13.46
C TYR A 55 3.47 8.76 -14.04
N GLU A 56 3.49 8.58 -15.36
CA GLU A 56 2.71 7.55 -16.04
C GLU A 56 3.30 6.17 -15.74
N VAL A 57 2.43 5.15 -15.70
CA VAL A 57 2.82 3.75 -15.51
C VAL A 57 2.97 3.09 -16.88
N ALA A 58 4.12 2.47 -17.12
CA ALA A 58 4.43 1.74 -18.34
C ALA A 58 4.04 0.26 -18.23
N ASP A 59 4.22 -0.35 -17.06
CA ASP A 59 3.95 -1.77 -16.87
C ASP A 59 3.50 -2.11 -15.45
N LEU A 60 2.79 -3.22 -15.33
CA LEU A 60 2.19 -3.75 -14.11
C LEU A 60 2.59 -5.22 -13.95
N MET A 61 3.08 -5.60 -12.77
CA MET A 61 3.30 -7.00 -12.43
C MET A 61 2.80 -7.25 -11.01
N TRP A 62 1.97 -8.26 -10.83
CA TRP A 62 1.57 -8.74 -9.50
C TRP A 62 2.11 -10.14 -9.27
N HIS A 63 2.19 -10.55 -8.01
CA HIS A 63 2.66 -11.89 -7.67
C HIS A 63 1.78 -12.98 -8.31
N PRO A 64 2.36 -14.00 -8.97
CA PRO A 64 1.57 -15.03 -9.65
C PRO A 64 0.69 -15.85 -8.71
N ASP A 65 1.12 -16.00 -7.45
CA ASP A 65 0.38 -16.72 -6.42
C ASP A 65 -0.63 -15.85 -5.65
N PHE A 66 -0.90 -14.61 -6.10
CA PHE A 66 -1.86 -13.74 -5.43
C PHE A 66 -3.25 -14.39 -5.39
N ASN A 67 -3.83 -14.47 -4.19
CA ASN A 67 -5.13 -15.09 -3.95
C ASN A 67 -6.10 -14.10 -3.30
N TYR A 68 -7.11 -13.67 -4.05
CA TYR A 68 -8.14 -12.74 -3.57
C TYR A 68 -8.96 -13.22 -2.36
N ALA A 69 -9.19 -14.53 -2.21
CA ALA A 69 -9.99 -15.06 -1.11
C ALA A 69 -9.21 -15.04 0.22
N GLN A 70 -7.89 -15.21 0.15
CA GLN A 70 -7.01 -15.23 1.30
C GLN A 70 -6.18 -13.97 1.43
N MET A 71 -6.24 -13.03 0.49
CA MET A 71 -5.33 -11.86 0.38
C MET A 71 -3.85 -12.24 0.52
N ASP A 72 -3.50 -13.47 0.18
CA ASP A 72 -2.15 -13.99 0.33
C ASP A 72 -1.32 -13.67 -0.93
N SER A 73 -0.02 -13.42 -0.73
CA SER A 73 0.87 -12.87 -1.76
C SER A 73 0.37 -11.55 -2.38
N ASP A 74 -0.23 -10.67 -1.57
CA ASP A 74 -0.77 -9.38 -1.98
C ASP A 74 0.31 -8.31 -2.21
N ILE A 75 1.14 -8.54 -3.22
CA ILE A 75 2.28 -7.69 -3.60
C ILE A 75 2.35 -7.52 -5.11
N ALA A 76 2.66 -6.30 -5.54
CA ALA A 76 2.80 -5.92 -6.93
C ALA A 76 3.84 -4.82 -7.14
N LEU A 77 4.32 -4.72 -8.37
CA LEU A 77 5.24 -3.70 -8.87
C LEU A 77 4.60 -2.93 -10.03
N LEU A 78 4.85 -1.63 -10.05
CA LEU A 78 4.55 -0.72 -11.16
C LEU A 78 5.88 -0.21 -11.71
N TRP A 79 6.09 -0.35 -13.02
CA TRP A 79 7.18 0.33 -13.72
C TRP A 79 6.69 1.66 -14.24
N LEU A 80 7.43 2.72 -13.93
CA LEU A 80 7.14 4.06 -14.40
C LEU A 80 7.69 4.25 -15.84
N ALA A 81 6.95 4.99 -16.66
CA ALA A 81 7.37 5.30 -18.03
C ALA A 81 8.64 6.17 -18.10
N ASN A 82 8.93 6.91 -17.03
CA ASN A 82 10.13 7.72 -16.89
C ASN A 82 10.68 7.60 -15.46
N PRO A 83 12.02 7.60 -15.27
CA PRO A 83 12.60 7.51 -13.95
C PRO A 83 12.33 8.76 -13.10
N ILE A 84 12.08 8.54 -11.83
CA ILE A 84 11.96 9.53 -10.77
C ILE A 84 13.30 10.23 -10.58
N ARG A 85 13.24 11.56 -10.45
CA ARG A 85 14.36 12.37 -9.97
C ARG A 85 14.25 12.48 -8.45
N PHE A 86 15.20 11.89 -7.73
CA PHE A 86 15.23 11.99 -6.28
C PHE A 86 15.59 13.40 -5.83
N THR A 87 14.95 13.83 -4.74
CA THR A 87 15.06 15.15 -4.12
C THR A 87 14.97 15.00 -2.61
N GLU A 88 15.04 16.10 -1.87
CA GLU A 88 14.84 16.11 -0.40
C GLU A 88 13.46 15.57 0.03
N THR A 89 12.46 15.59 -0.86
CA THR A 89 11.09 15.13 -0.59
C THR A 89 10.70 13.87 -1.35
N VAL A 90 11.63 13.30 -2.14
CA VAL A 90 11.40 12.13 -2.99
C VAL A 90 12.61 11.20 -2.91
N ALA A 91 12.47 10.10 -2.20
CA ALA A 91 13.51 9.10 -2.01
C ALA A 91 12.92 7.68 -1.96
N PRO A 92 13.69 6.65 -2.33
CA PRO A 92 13.27 5.26 -2.16
C PRO A 92 13.26 4.86 -0.68
N VAL A 93 12.41 3.91 -0.34
CA VAL A 93 12.47 3.20 0.94
C VAL A 93 13.53 2.10 0.89
N VAL A 94 14.13 1.79 2.04
CA VAL A 94 15.04 0.65 2.16
C VAL A 94 14.22 -0.62 2.25
N MET A 95 14.56 -1.62 1.45
CA MET A 95 13.95 -2.94 1.50
C MET A 95 14.62 -3.78 2.58
N PHE A 96 13.80 -4.58 3.26
CA PHE A 96 14.25 -5.56 4.24
C PHE A 96 14.97 -6.72 3.53
N ASN A 97 16.07 -7.21 4.10
CA ASN A 97 16.71 -8.43 3.62
C ASN A 97 15.96 -9.66 4.11
N ALA A 98 16.10 -10.77 3.39
CA ALA A 98 15.42 -12.03 3.74
C ALA A 98 15.79 -12.59 5.13
N ASN A 99 16.94 -12.19 5.68
CA ASN A 99 17.44 -12.64 6.98
C ASN A 99 17.33 -11.59 8.07
N ASP A 100 16.78 -10.41 7.77
CA ASP A 100 16.58 -9.39 8.79
C ASP A 100 15.48 -9.88 9.76
N GLU A 101 15.63 -9.57 11.04
CA GLU A 101 14.71 -10.02 12.09
C GLU A 101 13.59 -9.00 12.31
N ILE A 102 12.35 -9.47 12.31
CA ILE A 102 11.18 -8.66 12.66
C ILE A 102 10.88 -8.90 14.14
N VAL A 103 11.08 -7.89 14.97
CA VAL A 103 10.95 -8.01 16.43
C VAL A 103 9.54 -7.63 16.88
N ASP A 104 8.91 -8.52 17.64
CA ASP A 104 7.59 -8.27 18.22
C ASP A 104 7.61 -7.06 19.16
N GLY A 105 6.60 -6.19 19.04
CA GLY A 105 6.48 -4.98 19.84
C GLY A 105 7.25 -3.76 19.31
N ASP A 106 8.13 -3.93 18.32
CA ASP A 106 8.81 -2.81 17.69
C ASP A 106 7.80 -1.83 17.07
N ILE A 107 8.03 -0.54 17.28
CA ILE A 107 7.14 0.50 16.78
C ILE A 107 7.44 0.77 15.31
N THR A 108 6.45 0.52 14.46
CA THR A 108 6.48 0.83 13.03
C THR A 108 5.61 2.03 12.70
N LEU A 109 5.96 2.72 11.62
CA LEU A 109 5.26 3.89 11.10
C LEU A 109 4.47 3.48 9.84
N VAL A 110 3.15 3.65 9.90
CA VAL A 110 2.26 3.47 8.74
C VAL A 110 1.78 4.83 8.28
N THR A 111 1.85 5.10 6.98
CA THR A 111 1.39 6.35 6.38
C THR A 111 0.42 6.09 5.23
N GLY A 112 -0.58 6.96 5.04
CA GLY A 112 -1.48 6.85 3.90
C GLY A 112 -2.59 7.89 3.88
N TRP A 113 -3.44 7.80 2.86
CA TRP A 113 -4.63 8.64 2.68
C TRP A 113 -5.93 7.83 2.78
N GLY A 114 -5.90 6.69 3.48
CA GLY A 114 -7.07 5.83 3.69
C GLY A 114 -8.10 6.43 4.65
N HIS A 115 -9.20 5.71 4.86
CA HIS A 115 -10.27 6.10 5.77
C HIS A 115 -9.73 6.37 7.19
N MET A 116 -10.07 7.54 7.75
CA MET A 116 -9.71 7.91 9.13
C MET A 116 -10.65 7.29 10.18
N THR A 117 -11.85 6.93 9.75
CA THR A 117 -12.88 6.27 10.56
C THR A 117 -13.61 5.28 9.66
N GLU A 118 -14.17 4.23 10.24
CA GLU A 118 -15.00 3.26 9.51
C GLU A 118 -16.17 3.99 8.81
N GLY A 119 -16.30 3.80 7.49
CA GLY A 119 -17.30 4.51 6.67
C GLY A 119 -17.05 6.01 6.44
N GLY A 120 -15.93 6.57 6.93
CA GLY A 120 -15.59 8.00 6.80
C GLY A 120 -15.13 8.42 5.40
N GLY A 121 -14.68 9.67 5.26
CA GLY A 121 -14.07 10.15 4.02
C GLY A 121 -12.56 9.88 3.92
N TYR A 122 -11.99 10.06 2.72
CA TYR A 122 -10.54 10.02 2.50
C TYR A 122 -9.91 11.39 2.85
N PRO A 123 -8.91 11.46 3.74
CA PRO A 123 -8.22 12.69 4.07
C PRO A 123 -7.45 13.21 2.85
N ALA A 124 -7.50 14.53 2.62
CA ALA A 124 -6.75 15.16 1.52
C ALA A 124 -5.24 15.20 1.79
N VAL A 125 -4.84 15.21 3.06
CA VAL A 125 -3.44 15.31 3.53
C VAL A 125 -3.00 13.98 4.10
N LEU A 126 -1.75 13.60 3.86
CA LEU A 126 -1.13 12.36 4.30
C LEU A 126 -1.24 12.22 5.81
N GLN A 127 -1.67 11.05 6.24
CA GLN A 127 -1.81 10.71 7.65
C GLN A 127 -0.73 9.71 8.03
N LYS A 128 -0.43 9.64 9.33
CA LYS A 128 0.54 8.72 9.86
C LYS A 128 0.11 8.21 11.23
N VAL A 129 0.47 6.97 11.53
CA VAL A 129 0.23 6.33 12.82
C VAL A 129 1.44 5.48 13.20
N LEU A 130 1.79 5.50 14.49
CA LEU A 130 2.79 4.60 15.07
C LEU A 130 2.05 3.43 15.70
N VAL A 131 2.41 2.21 15.32
CA VAL A 131 1.80 0.98 15.83
C VAL A 131 2.89 -0.05 16.14
N PRO A 132 2.73 -0.85 17.21
CA PRO A 132 3.66 -1.93 17.47
C PRO A 132 3.43 -3.09 16.51
N ILE A 133 4.50 -3.80 16.17
CA ILE A 133 4.42 -5.12 15.54
C ILE A 133 3.77 -6.11 16.52
N VAL A 134 2.90 -6.96 16.00
CA VAL A 134 2.14 -7.94 16.77
C VAL A 134 2.59 -9.34 16.39
N ASN A 135 2.87 -10.12 17.43
CA ASN A 135 3.22 -11.55 17.32
C ASN A 135 2.20 -12.32 16.48
N GLU A 136 2.69 -13.26 15.67
CA GLU A 136 1.89 -14.05 14.72
C GLU A 136 0.77 -14.85 15.41
N ASP A 137 1.03 -15.45 16.58
CA ASP A 137 0.01 -16.24 17.30
C ASP A 137 -1.11 -15.34 17.79
N ILE A 138 -0.76 -14.20 18.40
CA ILE A 138 -1.72 -13.20 18.87
C ILE A 138 -2.55 -12.68 17.69
N CYS A 139 -1.92 -12.46 16.53
CA CYS A 139 -2.62 -12.01 15.35
C CYS A 139 -3.57 -13.09 14.81
N ASN A 140 -3.11 -14.33 14.66
CA ASN A 140 -3.95 -15.44 14.23
C ASN A 140 -5.19 -15.62 15.12
N ASP A 141 -5.02 -15.57 16.43
CA ASP A 141 -6.12 -15.67 17.39
C ASP A 141 -7.14 -14.54 17.24
N ALA A 142 -6.70 -13.33 16.90
CA ALA A 142 -7.58 -12.18 16.71
C ALA A 142 -8.45 -12.25 15.44
N TYR A 143 -8.00 -12.96 14.40
CA TYR A 143 -8.71 -13.08 13.11
C TYR A 143 -9.50 -14.39 12.98
N MET A 144 -9.21 -15.40 13.80
CA MET A 144 -9.93 -16.67 13.79
C MET A 144 -11.37 -16.54 14.33
N PRO A 145 -12.33 -17.33 13.82
CA PRO A 145 -12.19 -18.33 12.74
C PRO A 145 -12.41 -17.74 11.33
N LEU A 146 -12.56 -16.41 11.21
CA LEU A 146 -13.00 -15.76 9.98
C LEU A 146 -11.89 -15.72 8.92
N TYR A 147 -10.65 -15.62 9.37
CA TYR A 147 -9.51 -15.44 8.48
C TYR A 147 -8.25 -16.03 9.11
N LYS A 148 -7.41 -16.66 8.29
CA LYS A 148 -6.15 -17.28 8.71
C LYS A 148 -4.98 -16.43 8.22
N ILE A 149 -4.13 -15.98 9.14
CA ILE A 149 -2.89 -15.28 8.81
C ILE A 149 -1.88 -16.30 8.28
N THR A 150 -1.22 -16.00 7.17
CA THR A 150 -0.20 -16.88 6.58
C THR A 150 1.19 -16.48 7.06
N PRO A 151 2.21 -17.35 6.96
CA PRO A 151 3.60 -16.98 7.28
C PRO A 151 4.21 -15.87 6.41
N ARG A 152 3.48 -15.40 5.38
CA ARG A 152 3.86 -14.28 4.50
C ARG A 152 3.24 -12.95 4.92
N MET A 153 2.46 -12.93 6.01
CA MET A 153 1.76 -11.76 6.51
C MET A 153 2.35 -11.30 7.84
N LEU A 154 2.32 -9.99 8.06
CA LEU A 154 2.74 -9.36 9.31
C LEU A 154 1.59 -8.53 9.87
N CYS A 155 1.46 -8.51 11.19
CA CYS A 155 0.45 -7.71 11.88
C CYS A 155 1.08 -6.56 12.66
N ALA A 156 0.42 -5.41 12.65
CA ALA A 156 0.80 -4.28 13.47
C ALA A 156 -0.45 -3.51 13.93
N GLY A 157 -0.50 -3.17 15.21
CA GLY A 157 -1.66 -2.53 15.78
C GLY A 157 -1.73 -2.67 17.30
N VAL A 158 -2.65 -1.93 17.90
CA VAL A 158 -2.97 -2.08 19.31
C VAL A 158 -4.22 -2.92 19.47
N PRO A 159 -4.27 -3.87 20.43
CA PRO A 159 -5.52 -4.55 20.76
C PRO A 159 -6.59 -3.49 21.10
N ARG A 160 -7.83 -3.69 20.63
CA ARG A 160 -8.94 -2.86 21.13
C ARG A 160 -8.97 -2.98 22.66
N PRO A 161 -9.12 -1.87 23.40
CA PRO A 161 -9.39 -1.96 24.82
C PRO A 161 -10.61 -2.85 25.01
N ARG A 162 -10.48 -3.94 25.79
CA ARG A 162 -11.67 -4.68 26.20
C ARG A 162 -12.52 -3.70 27.03
N PRO A 163 -13.81 -3.49 26.71
CA PRO A 163 -14.67 -2.76 27.62
C PRO A 163 -14.62 -3.50 28.97
N ARG A 164 -14.33 -2.75 30.04
CA ARG A 164 -14.43 -3.25 31.40
C ARG A 164 -15.87 -3.63 31.71
#